data_AF-A0A2V7DLP4-F1
#
_entry.id   AF-A0A2V7DLP4-F1
#
_cell.length_a   1.000
_cell.length_b   1.000
_cell.length_c   1.000
_cell.angle_alpha   90.00
_cell.angle_beta   90.00
_cell.angle_gamma   90.00
#
_symmetry.space_group_name_H-M   'P 1'
#
loop_
_entity.id
_entity.type
_entity.pdbx_description
1 polymer ?
#
loop_
_entity_poly.entity_id
_entity_poly.type
_entity_poly.pdbx_seq_one_letter_code
_entity_poly.pdbx_strand_id
1 'polypeptide(L)'
;MARCETCGTELQDASQRLCGGDRCRAVYMRPPTPGGPGSGLDLREALRIVRPLLLLILFVSLATTRTADGEVPTAADFAACNEQAPQAVKAGTASPTMADHARADRARGGAMTTNSPDVTATVIESSDPQIHGMQAEGAKNATYQAAYRGCMRRKGF
;
A
#
# COMPACT_ATOMS: atom_id res chain seq x y z
N MET A 1 58.54 -29.20 -44.80
CA MET A 1 57.09 -29.27 -45.13
C MET A 1 56.36 -28.32 -44.21
N ALA A 2 55.82 -27.22 -44.73
CA ALA A 2 55.10 -26.23 -43.92
C ALA A 2 53.70 -26.76 -43.57
N ARG A 3 53.21 -26.48 -42.37
CA ARG A 3 51.88 -26.89 -41.89
C ARG A 3 51.04 -25.67 -41.56
N CYS A 4 49.74 -25.75 -41.81
CA CYS A 4 48.80 -24.68 -41.50
C CYS A 4 48.71 -24.44 -39.99
N GLU A 5 48.82 -23.19 -39.55
CA GLU A 5 48.75 -22.82 -38.13
C GLU A 5 47.38 -23.10 -37.49
N THR A 6 46.31 -23.18 -38.29
CA THR A 6 44.93 -23.36 -37.81
C THR A 6 44.49 -24.83 -37.70
N CYS A 7 44.91 -25.68 -38.65
CA CYS A 7 44.44 -27.08 -38.72
C CYS A 7 45.55 -28.13 -38.81
N GLY A 8 46.83 -27.71 -38.88
CA GLY A 8 47.99 -28.61 -38.85
C GLY A 8 48.23 -29.44 -40.12
N THR A 9 47.41 -29.28 -41.18
CA THR A 9 47.60 -29.98 -42.45
C THR A 9 48.77 -29.43 -43.25
N GLU A 10 49.39 -30.28 -44.06
CA GLU A 10 50.50 -29.89 -44.94
C GLU A 10 50.06 -28.89 -46.01
N LEU A 11 50.87 -27.85 -46.22
CA LEU A 11 50.64 -26.80 -47.20
C LEU A 11 51.33 -27.13 -48.53
N GLN A 12 50.68 -26.78 -49.63
CA GLN A 12 51.23 -26.97 -50.99
C GLN A 12 52.35 -25.98 -51.31
N ASP A 13 52.41 -24.85 -50.59
CA ASP A 13 53.44 -23.83 -50.73
C ASP A 13 53.92 -23.40 -49.33
N ALA A 14 55.24 -23.35 -49.15
CA ALA A 14 55.88 -22.96 -47.89
C ALA A 14 55.75 -21.46 -47.57
N SER A 15 55.34 -20.63 -48.53
CA SER A 15 55.06 -19.21 -48.32
C SER A 15 53.72 -18.94 -47.64
N GLN A 16 52.80 -19.92 -47.64
CA GLN A 16 51.46 -19.77 -47.08
C GLN A 16 51.46 -20.08 -45.58
N ARG A 17 50.65 -19.35 -44.80
CA ARG A 17 50.41 -19.66 -43.37
C ARG A 17 49.08 -20.37 -43.13
N LEU A 18 48.14 -20.24 -44.07
CA LEU A 18 46.77 -20.73 -43.99
C LEU A 18 46.43 -21.55 -45.24
N CYS A 19 45.55 -22.54 -45.11
CA CYS A 19 45.03 -23.26 -46.27
C CYS A 19 44.12 -22.35 -47.11
N GLY A 20 44.29 -22.36 -48.44
CA GLY A 20 43.34 -21.75 -49.37
C GLY A 20 42.05 -22.58 -49.55
N GLY A 21 40.93 -21.90 -49.85
CA GLY A 21 39.61 -22.50 -50.09
C GLY A 21 38.82 -22.83 -48.82
N ASP A 22 37.82 -23.70 -48.91
CA ASP A 22 36.91 -24.04 -47.79
C ASP A 22 37.55 -24.91 -46.68
N ARG A 23 38.84 -25.24 -46.77
CA ARG A 23 39.49 -26.18 -45.83
C ARG A 23 39.59 -25.66 -44.40
N CYS A 24 39.73 -24.35 -44.20
CA CYS A 24 39.70 -23.74 -42.86
C CYS A 24 38.30 -23.35 -42.39
N ARG A 25 37.29 -23.47 -43.26
CA ARG A 25 35.90 -23.10 -42.94
C ARG A 25 35.35 -23.90 -41.76
N ALA A 26 35.71 -25.18 -41.65
CA ALA A 26 35.27 -26.04 -40.54
C ALA A 26 35.87 -25.65 -39.17
N VAL A 27 37.00 -24.95 -39.14
CA VAL A 27 37.62 -24.47 -37.89
C VAL A 27 37.03 -23.13 -37.47
N TYR A 28 36.87 -22.19 -38.40
CA TYR A 28 36.27 -20.87 -38.11
C TYR A 28 34.75 -20.89 -37.96
N MET A 29 34.05 -21.83 -38.61
CA MET A 29 32.59 -22.01 -38.53
C MET A 29 32.20 -23.21 -37.67
N ARG A 30 33.01 -23.59 -36.67
CA ARG A 30 32.54 -24.56 -35.68
C ARG A 30 31.50 -23.85 -34.80
N PRO A 31 30.21 -24.21 -34.87
CA PRO A 31 29.26 -23.69 -33.89
C PRO A 31 29.73 -24.14 -32.49
N PRO A 32 29.55 -23.31 -31.45
CA PRO A 32 29.80 -23.76 -30.09
C PRO A 32 28.99 -25.03 -29.85
N THR A 33 29.68 -26.10 -29.46
CA THR A 33 29.05 -27.37 -29.06
C THR A 33 28.08 -27.10 -27.91
N PRO A 34 26.79 -27.49 -28.01
CA PRO A 34 25.84 -27.34 -26.93
C PRO A 34 26.14 -28.42 -25.89
N GLY A 35 27.03 -28.11 -24.96
CA GLY A 35 27.54 -29.05 -23.98
C GLY A 35 28.19 -28.33 -22.82
N GLY A 36 27.51 -27.33 -22.26
CA GLY A 36 27.78 -26.79 -20.93
C GLY A 36 26.60 -27.11 -20.02
N PRO A 37 26.82 -27.47 -18.74
CA PRO A 37 25.74 -27.69 -17.80
C PRO A 37 24.94 -26.39 -17.69
N GLY A 38 23.69 -26.46 -18.08
CA GLY A 38 22.80 -25.31 -18.12
C GLY A 38 22.62 -24.73 -16.72
N SER A 39 23.03 -23.48 -16.55
CA SER A 39 22.39 -22.53 -15.64
C SER A 39 21.07 -22.04 -16.25
N GLY A 40 20.26 -22.97 -16.77
CA GLY A 40 18.85 -22.75 -16.95
C GLY A 40 18.22 -23.08 -15.62
N LEU A 41 17.84 -22.06 -14.83
CA LEU A 41 16.86 -22.29 -13.79
C LEU A 41 15.63 -22.86 -14.52
N ASP A 42 15.36 -24.14 -14.28
CA ASP A 42 14.18 -24.81 -14.80
C ASP A 42 12.99 -23.94 -14.38
N LEU A 43 12.29 -23.34 -15.35
CA LEU A 43 11.23 -22.36 -15.07
C LEU A 43 10.18 -22.95 -14.12
N ARG A 44 10.02 -24.29 -14.15
CA ARG A 44 9.18 -25.07 -13.24
C ARG A 44 9.69 -25.11 -11.81
N GLU A 45 10.99 -25.22 -11.59
CA GLU A 45 11.62 -25.21 -10.26
C GLU A 45 11.75 -23.79 -9.71
N ALA A 46 12.04 -22.82 -10.58
CA ALA A 46 11.96 -21.40 -10.25
C ALA A 46 10.55 -21.01 -9.79
N LEU A 47 9.50 -21.44 -10.50
CA LEU A 47 8.12 -21.21 -10.09
C LEU A 47 7.79 -21.90 -8.76
N ARG A 48 8.32 -23.09 -8.48
CA ARG A 48 8.08 -23.78 -7.19
C ARG A 48 8.63 -23.02 -5.98
N ILE A 49 9.76 -22.33 -6.14
CA ILE A 49 10.40 -21.55 -5.06
C ILE A 49 9.80 -20.14 -4.95
N VAL A 50 9.52 -19.50 -6.08
CA VAL A 50 9.02 -18.11 -6.12
C VAL A 50 7.52 -18.01 -5.79
N ARG A 51 6.72 -19.05 -6.08
CA ARG A 51 5.28 -19.08 -5.82
C ARG A 51 4.90 -18.99 -4.33
N PRO A 52 5.49 -19.74 -3.38
CA PRO A 52 5.15 -19.57 -1.97
C PRO A 52 5.57 -18.19 -1.44
N LEU A 53 6.70 -17.64 -1.92
CA LEU A 53 7.15 -16.30 -1.56
C LEU A 53 6.19 -15.22 -2.09
N LEU A 54 5.77 -15.32 -3.34
CA LEU A 54 4.78 -14.42 -3.94
C LEU A 54 3.45 -14.50 -3.22
N LEU A 55 2.98 -15.71 -2.90
CA LEU A 55 1.75 -15.91 -2.13
C LEU A 55 1.88 -15.32 -0.72
N LEU A 56 3.00 -15.53 -0.04
CA LEU A 56 3.25 -14.97 1.29
C LEU A 56 3.28 -13.43 1.27
N ILE A 57 3.93 -12.82 0.28
CA ILE A 57 3.91 -11.37 0.08
C ILE A 57 2.47 -10.88 -0.18
N LEU A 58 1.70 -11.60 -1.00
CA LEU A 58 0.31 -11.26 -1.29
C LEU A 58 -0.58 -11.39 -0.04
N PHE A 59 -0.42 -12.46 0.75
CA PHE A 59 -1.13 -12.68 2.01
C PHE A 59 -0.79 -11.62 3.06
N VAL A 60 0.49 -11.24 3.18
CA VAL A 60 0.93 -10.15 4.08
C VAL A 60 0.37 -8.81 3.62
N SER A 61 0.23 -8.60 2.31
CA SER A 61 -0.33 -7.38 1.72
C SER A 61 -1.86 -7.29 1.86
N LEU A 62 -2.58 -8.42 1.86
CA LEU A 62 -4.03 -8.46 2.11
C LEU A 62 -4.38 -8.31 3.60
N ALA A 63 -3.45 -8.52 4.51
CA ALA A 63 -3.67 -8.34 5.95
C ALA A 63 -3.74 -6.85 6.38
N THR A 64 -3.40 -5.90 5.50
CA THR A 64 -3.45 -4.46 5.78
C THR A 64 -4.65 -3.75 5.15
N THR A 65 -5.48 -4.43 4.37
CA THR A 65 -6.76 -3.87 3.95
C THR A 65 -7.74 -4.02 5.09
N ARG A 66 -7.87 -2.98 5.93
CA ARG A 66 -9.09 -2.80 6.71
C ARG A 66 -10.23 -2.81 5.71
N THR A 67 -11.13 -3.78 5.82
CA THR A 67 -12.42 -3.69 5.15
C THR A 67 -13.05 -2.41 5.69
N ALA A 68 -13.06 -1.36 4.86
CA ALA A 68 -13.99 -0.27 5.03
C ALA A 68 -15.35 -0.80 4.57
N ASP A 69 -15.86 -1.83 5.26
CA ASP A 69 -17.30 -1.94 5.36
C ASP A 69 -17.74 -0.59 5.94
N GLY A 70 -18.68 0.06 5.28
CA GLY A 70 -19.21 1.37 5.68
C GLY A 70 -19.95 1.24 7.00
N GLU A 71 -19.21 0.92 8.06
CA GLU A 71 -19.73 0.73 9.38
C GLU A 71 -20.24 2.10 9.83
N VAL A 72 -21.52 2.13 10.17
CA VAL A 72 -22.12 3.33 10.70
C VAL A 72 -21.64 3.45 12.15
N PRO A 73 -21.17 4.62 12.59
CA PRO A 73 -20.81 4.83 13.98
C PRO A 73 -21.86 4.31 14.96
N THR A 74 -21.42 3.60 16.00
CA THR A 74 -22.31 3.07 17.03
C THR A 74 -22.52 4.07 18.17
N ALA A 75 -23.54 3.85 19.00
CA ALA A 75 -23.74 4.64 20.22
C ALA A 75 -22.49 4.63 21.15
N ALA A 76 -21.77 3.51 21.19
CA ALA A 76 -20.53 3.38 21.96
C ALA A 76 -19.39 4.24 21.38
N ASP A 77 -19.32 4.38 20.05
CA ASP A 77 -18.34 5.27 19.41
C ASP A 77 -18.61 6.73 19.76
N PHE A 78 -19.88 7.15 19.72
CA PHE A 78 -20.28 8.50 20.11
C PHE A 78 -19.95 8.76 21.57
N ALA A 79 -20.30 7.85 22.48
CA ALA A 79 -20.02 7.99 23.90
C ALA A 79 -18.50 8.14 24.16
N ALA A 80 -17.69 7.27 23.56
CA ALA A 80 -16.23 7.32 23.71
C ALA A 80 -15.63 8.63 23.15
N CYS A 81 -16.10 9.11 22.00
CA CYS A 81 -15.61 10.36 21.43
C CYS A 81 -16.09 11.59 22.20
N ASN A 82 -17.29 11.57 22.76
CA ASN A 82 -17.80 12.62 23.64
C ASN A 82 -17.05 12.68 24.98
N GLU A 83 -16.56 11.54 25.50
CA GLU A 83 -15.71 11.48 26.69
C GLU A 83 -14.29 12.00 26.42
N GLN A 84 -13.73 11.69 25.25
CA GLN A 84 -12.38 12.14 24.86
C GLN A 84 -12.31 13.63 24.51
N ALA A 85 -13.38 14.20 23.93
CA ALA A 85 -13.35 15.56 23.42
C ALA A 85 -13.01 16.63 24.49
N PRO A 86 -13.60 16.62 25.71
CA PRO A 86 -13.21 17.52 26.78
C PRO A 86 -11.73 17.43 27.17
N GLN A 87 -11.16 16.21 27.13
CA GLN A 87 -9.75 16.01 27.48
C GLN A 87 -8.82 16.63 26.42
N ALA A 88 -9.16 16.47 25.14
CA ALA A 88 -8.42 17.11 24.06
C ALA A 88 -8.54 18.65 24.08
N VAL A 89 -9.72 19.17 24.46
CA VAL A 89 -9.92 20.62 24.68
C VAL A 89 -9.02 21.10 25.83
N LYS A 90 -9.03 20.42 26.98
CA LYS A 90 -8.21 20.77 28.14
C LYS A 90 -6.71 20.69 27.83
N ALA A 91 -6.29 19.71 27.04
CA ALA A 91 -4.91 19.53 26.61
C ALA A 91 -4.49 20.52 25.51
N GLY A 92 -5.41 21.28 24.91
CA GLY A 92 -5.13 22.17 23.78
C GLY A 92 -4.68 21.44 22.52
N THR A 93 -5.00 20.15 22.38
CA THR A 93 -4.55 19.30 21.26
C THR A 93 -5.50 19.33 20.06
N ALA A 94 -6.67 19.95 20.22
CA ALA A 94 -7.63 20.13 19.14
C ALA A 94 -7.46 21.48 18.46
N SER A 95 -7.27 21.47 17.14
CA SER A 95 -7.19 22.68 16.31
C SER A 95 -8.48 22.84 15.49
N PRO A 96 -9.40 23.75 15.89
CA PRO A 96 -10.64 23.96 15.17
C PRO A 96 -10.43 24.63 13.81
N THR A 97 -11.30 24.28 12.86
CA THR A 97 -11.36 24.86 11.53
C THR A 97 -12.46 25.92 11.45
N MET A 98 -12.45 26.77 10.41
CA MET A 98 -13.55 27.73 10.16
C MET A 98 -14.93 27.04 10.08
N ALA A 99 -14.98 25.82 9.54
CA ALA A 99 -16.22 25.04 9.49
C ALA A 99 -16.71 24.63 10.89
N ASP A 100 -15.80 24.40 11.85
CA ASP A 100 -16.16 24.10 13.24
C ASP A 100 -16.76 25.31 13.94
N HIS A 101 -16.18 26.50 13.71
CA HIS A 101 -16.75 27.75 14.21
C HIS A 101 -18.14 27.98 13.64
N ALA A 102 -18.33 27.86 12.32
CA ALA A 102 -19.64 28.04 11.69
C ALA A 102 -20.69 27.02 12.16
N ARG A 103 -20.30 25.76 12.38
CA ARG A 103 -21.21 24.76 12.97
C ARG A 103 -21.53 25.07 14.42
N ALA A 104 -20.55 25.51 15.21
CA ALA A 104 -20.77 25.87 16.61
C ALA A 104 -21.69 27.09 16.76
N ASP A 105 -21.54 28.07 15.88
CA ASP A 105 -22.43 29.24 15.82
C ASP A 105 -23.87 28.82 15.47
N ARG A 106 -24.04 27.94 14.49
CA ARG A 106 -25.36 27.35 14.16
C ARG A 106 -25.94 26.56 15.34
N ALA A 107 -25.13 25.78 16.04
CA ALA A 107 -25.57 25.03 17.22
C ALA A 107 -26.05 25.96 18.35
N ARG A 108 -25.40 27.12 18.54
CA ARG A 108 -25.89 28.17 19.47
C ARG A 108 -27.19 28.81 19.00
N GLY A 109 -27.40 28.90 17.69
CA GLY A 109 -28.65 29.36 17.09
C GLY A 109 -29.81 28.35 17.14
N GLY A 110 -29.58 27.15 17.66
CA GLY A 110 -30.57 26.07 17.76
C GLY A 110 -30.37 24.98 16.71
N ALA A 111 -29.50 24.01 17.01
CA ALA A 111 -29.40 22.78 16.22
C ALA A 111 -30.54 21.80 16.53
N MET A 112 -30.92 20.97 15.55
CA MET A 112 -31.84 19.85 15.77
C MET A 112 -31.17 18.83 16.69
N THR A 113 -31.56 18.84 17.95
CA THR A 113 -31.13 17.88 18.94
C THR A 113 -32.18 16.81 19.13
N THR A 114 -31.76 15.62 19.55
CA THR A 114 -32.66 14.55 19.99
C THR A 114 -32.23 14.02 21.34
N ASN A 115 -33.18 13.44 22.07
CA ASN A 115 -32.88 12.70 23.29
C ASN A 115 -32.48 11.28 22.85
N SER A 116 -31.22 10.91 23.07
CA SER A 116 -30.78 9.54 22.87
C SER A 116 -31.06 8.71 24.12
N PRO A 117 -31.76 7.57 24.04
CA PRO A 117 -31.99 6.71 25.19
C PRO A 117 -30.72 6.00 25.69
N ASP A 118 -29.68 5.90 24.84
CA ASP A 118 -28.42 5.17 25.14
C ASP A 118 -27.32 6.08 25.73
N VAL A 119 -27.52 7.40 25.72
CA VAL A 119 -26.61 8.39 26.31
C VAL A 119 -27.44 9.28 27.21
N THR A 120 -27.07 9.46 28.48
CA THR A 120 -27.76 10.35 29.45
C THR A 120 -27.62 11.85 29.11
N ALA A 121 -27.58 12.22 27.82
CA ALA A 121 -27.43 13.57 27.33
C ALA A 121 -28.14 13.76 25.98
N THR A 122 -28.59 14.99 25.74
CA THR A 122 -29.09 15.44 24.45
C THR A 122 -27.95 15.46 23.43
N VAL A 123 -28.15 14.82 22.28
CA VAL A 123 -27.14 14.70 21.20
C VAL A 123 -27.62 15.36 19.91
N ILE A 124 -26.67 15.65 19.02
CA ILE A 124 -26.91 16.17 17.67
C ILE A 124 -27.32 15.00 16.77
N GLU A 125 -28.49 15.12 16.17
CA GLU A 125 -28.91 14.26 15.05
C GLU A 125 -28.38 14.86 13.75
N SER A 126 -27.53 14.13 13.04
CA SER A 126 -26.95 14.59 11.79
C SER A 126 -26.77 13.46 10.79
N SER A 127 -26.92 13.76 9.50
CA SER A 127 -26.54 12.85 8.43
C SER A 127 -25.03 12.77 8.21
N ASP A 128 -24.25 13.67 8.81
CA ASP A 128 -22.79 13.65 8.77
C ASP A 128 -22.25 12.79 9.94
N PRO A 129 -21.66 11.61 9.66
CA PRO A 129 -21.18 10.68 10.69
C PRO A 129 -20.13 11.30 11.61
N GLN A 130 -19.44 12.35 11.16
CA GLN A 130 -18.37 13.00 11.92
C GLN A 130 -18.89 13.93 13.02
N ILE A 131 -20.18 14.28 12.99
CA ILE A 131 -20.83 15.15 13.99
C ILE A 131 -22.12 14.55 14.57
N HIS A 132 -22.63 13.45 13.98
CA HIS A 132 -23.73 12.68 14.55
C HIS A 132 -23.35 12.14 15.93
N GLY A 133 -24.32 12.15 16.87
CA GLY A 133 -24.12 11.64 18.23
C GLY A 133 -23.29 12.56 19.14
N MET A 134 -22.85 13.70 18.64
CA MET A 134 -22.11 14.69 19.43
C MET A 134 -23.01 15.28 20.53
N GLN A 135 -22.49 15.47 21.73
CA GLN A 135 -23.25 16.15 22.80
C GLN A 135 -23.65 17.57 22.38
N ALA A 136 -24.91 17.93 22.62
CA ALA A 136 -25.47 19.21 22.20
C ALA A 136 -24.74 20.42 22.80
N GLU A 137 -24.31 20.34 24.07
CA GLU A 137 -23.51 21.41 24.68
C GLU A 137 -22.11 21.49 24.07
N GLY A 138 -21.46 20.33 23.84
CA GLY A 138 -20.18 20.26 23.16
C GLY A 138 -20.24 20.84 21.74
N ALA A 139 -21.35 20.63 21.03
CA ALA A 139 -21.57 21.17 19.70
C ALA A 139 -21.52 22.71 19.65
N LYS A 140 -21.77 23.42 20.74
CA LYS A 140 -21.66 24.90 20.80
C LYS A 140 -20.22 25.40 20.87
N ASN A 141 -19.23 24.51 20.98
CA ASN A 141 -17.82 24.82 21.11
C ASN A 141 -17.01 24.26 19.92
N ALA A 142 -16.37 25.14 19.16
CA ALA A 142 -15.61 24.75 17.97
C ALA A 142 -14.43 23.80 18.28
N THR A 143 -13.73 24.02 19.39
CA THR A 143 -12.62 23.19 19.83
C THR A 143 -13.10 21.80 20.22
N TYR A 144 -14.27 21.70 20.87
CA TYR A 144 -14.92 20.42 21.15
C TYR A 144 -15.31 19.69 19.86
N GLN A 145 -15.95 20.39 18.90
CA GLN A 145 -16.30 19.78 17.60
C GLN A 145 -15.08 19.21 16.89
N ALA A 146 -13.98 19.98 16.88
CA ALA A 146 -12.73 19.55 16.25
C ALA A 146 -12.15 18.31 16.93
N ALA A 147 -12.19 18.25 18.27
CA ALA A 147 -11.76 17.10 19.04
C ALA A 147 -12.60 15.86 18.76
N TYR A 148 -13.93 16.00 18.79
CA TYR A 148 -14.88 14.92 18.54
C TYR A 148 -14.69 14.33 17.15
N ARG A 149 -14.69 15.18 16.11
CA ARG A 149 -14.45 14.74 14.73
C ARG A 149 -13.07 14.09 14.58
N GLY A 150 -12.05 14.63 15.25
CA GLY A 150 -10.73 14.01 15.27
C GLY A 150 -10.76 12.58 15.82
N CYS A 151 -11.56 12.32 16.86
CA CYS A 151 -11.80 10.98 17.38
C CYS A 151 -12.52 10.08 16.37
N MET A 152 -13.61 10.58 15.76
CA MET A 152 -14.37 9.84 14.73
C MET A 152 -13.49 9.42 13.54
N ARG A 153 -12.67 10.34 13.02
CA ARG A 153 -11.71 10.05 11.93
C ARG A 153 -10.70 8.98 12.28
N ARG A 154 -10.20 8.97 13.52
CA ARG A 154 -9.24 7.93 13.98
C ARG A 154 -9.89 6.55 14.06
N LYS A 155 -11.20 6.50 14.32
CA LYS A 155 -11.99 5.27 14.32
C LYS A 155 -12.37 4.81 12.91
N GLY A 156 -12.35 5.70 11.93
CA GLY A 156 -12.59 5.38 10.51
C GLY A 156 -13.86 6.01 9.93
N PHE A 157 -14.45 7.00 10.60
CA PHE A 157 -15.71 7.65 10.24
C PHE A 157 -15.54 9.10 9.76
#